data_AF-A0A1Y2EU93-F1
#
_entry.id   AF-A0A1Y2EU93-F1
#
_cell.length_a   1.000
_cell.length_b   1.000
_cell.length_c   1.000
_cell.angle_alpha   90.00
_cell.angle_beta   90.00
_cell.angle_gamma   90.00
#
_symmetry.space_group_name_H-M   'P 1'
#
loop_
_entity.id
_entity.type
_entity.pdbx_description
1 polymer ?
#
loop_
_entity_poly.entity_id
_entity_poly.type
_entity_poly.pdbx_seq_one_letter_code
_entity_poly.pdbx_strand_id
1 'polypeptide(L)'
;MPLTVHHLIPKSEHSRLLSRQSASLTRSWLLSSENTAAVCRPCHTAIHRIMSNEHLAERGKTIEALCKDEDILKWITFARGQRTSDLKTGHHKGLKYRR
;
A
#
# COMPACT_ATOMS: atom_id res chain seq x y z
N MET A 1 10.48 -4.05 12.68
CA MET A 1 9.25 -3.66 11.96
C MET A 1 9.04 -4.60 10.77
N PRO A 2 8.02 -5.47 10.77
CA PRO A 2 7.81 -6.42 9.68
C PRO A 2 7.31 -5.72 8.40
N LEU A 3 7.82 -6.17 7.26
CA LEU A 3 7.31 -5.81 5.94
C LEU A 3 6.12 -6.72 5.59
N THR A 4 5.23 -6.17 4.78
CA THR A 4 4.05 -6.86 4.26
C THR A 4 3.97 -6.61 2.77
N VAL A 5 3.46 -7.59 2.02
CA VAL A 5 3.18 -7.42 0.60
C VAL A 5 1.91 -6.59 0.45
N HIS A 6 2.02 -5.46 -0.23
CA HIS A 6 0.90 -4.63 -0.66
C HIS A 6 0.71 -4.78 -2.17
N HIS A 7 -0.52 -5.03 -2.59
CA HIS A 7 -0.86 -5.08 -4.01
C HIS A 7 -1.15 -3.66 -4.51
N LEU A 8 -0.34 -3.15 -5.43
CA LEU A 8 -0.51 -1.80 -5.98
C LEU A 8 -1.81 -1.68 -6.77
N ILE A 9 -2.22 -2.77 -7.42
CA ILE A 9 -3.55 -2.95 -7.98
C ILE A 9 -4.29 -3.93 -7.08
N PRO A 10 -5.27 -3.49 -6.26
CA PRO A 10 -5.95 -4.34 -5.30
C PRO A 10 -6.63 -5.54 -5.98
N LYS A 11 -6.55 -6.71 -5.35
CA LYS A 11 -7.14 -7.96 -5.88
C LYS A 11 -8.65 -7.88 -6.11
N SER A 12 -9.36 -7.05 -5.33
CA SER A 12 -10.80 -6.79 -5.51
C SER A 12 -11.09 -6.16 -6.87
N GLU A 13 -10.16 -5.34 -7.39
CA GLU A 13 -10.33 -4.59 -8.63
C GLU A 13 -9.93 -5.40 -9.87
N HIS A 14 -9.29 -6.56 -9.71
CA HIS A 14 -8.79 -7.36 -10.83
C HIS A 14 -9.93 -7.79 -11.77
N SER A 15 -11.05 -8.26 -11.23
CA SER A 15 -12.21 -8.68 -12.03
C SER A 15 -12.78 -7.51 -12.84
N ARG A 16 -12.91 -6.33 -12.23
CA ARG A 16 -13.39 -5.10 -12.88
C ARG A 16 -12.45 -4.62 -13.99
N LEU A 17 -11.14 -4.72 -13.78
CA LEU A 17 -10.14 -4.32 -14.78
C LEU A 17 -10.11 -5.28 -15.97
N LEU A 18 -10.21 -6.58 -15.71
CA LEU A 18 -10.24 -7.60 -16.76
C LEU A 18 -11.54 -7.53 -17.58
N SER A 19 -12.69 -7.25 -16.96
CA SER A 19 -13.97 -7.14 -17.66
C SER A 19 -14.05 -5.91 -18.59
N ARG A 20 -13.28 -4.85 -18.29
CA ARG A 20 -13.18 -3.64 -19.13
C ARG A 20 -12.31 -3.82 -20.38
N GLN A 21 -11.83 -5.04 -20.66
CA GLN A 21 -11.16 -5.42 -21.92
C GLN A 21 -10.02 -4.49 -22.35
N SER A 22 -9.18 -4.06 -21.41
CA SER A 22 -7.86 -3.54 -21.79
C SER A 22 -7.03 -4.71 -22.30
N ALA A 23 -6.87 -4.83 -23.61
CA ALA A 23 -6.19 -5.94 -24.29
C ALA A 23 -4.75 -6.25 -23.76
N SER A 24 -4.16 -5.34 -22.97
CA SER A 24 -2.84 -5.51 -22.34
C SER A 24 -2.87 -6.13 -20.93
N LEU A 25 -4.03 -6.28 -20.28
CA LEU A 25 -4.08 -6.74 -18.89
C LEU A 25 -4.44 -8.23 -18.79
N THR A 26 -3.51 -9.03 -18.25
CA THR A 26 -3.76 -10.42 -17.89
C THR A 26 -3.81 -10.59 -16.37
N ARG A 27 -4.54 -11.61 -15.90
CA ARG A 27 -4.61 -11.92 -14.46
C ARG A 27 -3.25 -12.27 -13.88
N SER A 28 -2.39 -12.95 -14.65
CA SER A 28 -1.03 -13.27 -14.24
C SER A 28 -0.18 -12.01 -14.08
N TRP A 29 -0.29 -11.06 -15.00
CA TRP A 29 0.40 -9.78 -14.89
C TRP A 29 -0.06 -8.99 -13.67
N LEU A 30 -1.38 -8.91 -13.40
CA LEU A 30 -1.92 -8.22 -12.22
C LEU A 30 -1.46 -8.82 -10.87
N LEU A 31 -1.07 -10.09 -10.87
CA LEU A 31 -0.57 -10.81 -9.70
C LEU A 31 0.96 -10.88 -9.65
N SER A 32 1.65 -10.34 -10.66
CA SER A 32 3.12 -10.36 -10.73
C SER A 32 3.74 -9.58 -9.57
N SER A 33 5.00 -9.90 -9.26
CA SER A 33 5.77 -9.18 -8.24
C SER A 33 5.95 -7.71 -8.57
N GLU A 34 5.94 -7.32 -9.85
CA GLU A 34 6.03 -5.93 -10.33
C GLU A 34 4.81 -5.09 -9.89
N ASN A 35 3.65 -5.72 -9.73
CA ASN A 35 2.42 -5.08 -9.24
C ASN A 35 2.26 -5.19 -7.71
N THR A 36 3.34 -5.51 -7.00
CA THR A 36 3.38 -5.58 -5.55
C THR A 36 4.53 -4.78 -4.96
N ALA A 37 4.35 -4.31 -3.74
CA ALA A 37 5.37 -3.59 -2.99
C ALA A 37 5.53 -4.17 -1.59
N ALA A 38 6.77 -4.29 -1.13
CA ALA A 38 7.08 -4.58 0.25
C ALA A 38 6.99 -3.29 1.07
N VAL A 39 5.97 -3.15 1.91
CA VAL A 39 5.76 -1.96 2.73
C VAL A 39 5.70 -2.31 4.21
N CYS A 40 6.09 -1.36 5.04
CA CYS A 40 5.95 -1.48 6.48
C CYS A 40 4.48 -1.64 6.86
N ARG A 41 4.17 -2.44 7.89
CA ARG A 41 2.77 -2.63 8.32
C ARG A 41 1.97 -1.34 8.58
N PRO A 42 2.48 -0.31 9.28
CA PRO A 42 1.73 0.93 9.45
C PRO A 42 1.55 1.69 8.13
N CYS A 43 2.51 1.58 7.20
CA CYS A 43 2.39 2.10 5.84
C CYS A 43 1.25 1.40 5.08
N HIS A 44 1.17 0.06 5.18
CA HIS A 44 0.11 -0.73 4.58
C HIS A 44 -1.28 -0.25 5.04
N THR A 45 -1.48 -0.15 6.36
CA THR A 45 -2.75 0.33 6.93
C THR A 45 -3.06 1.76 6.49
N ALA A 46 -2.06 2.64 6.44
CA ALA A 46 -2.25 4.02 6.02
C ALA A 46 -2.65 4.15 4.55
N ILE A 47 -2.02 3.39 3.64
CA ILE A 47 -2.36 3.40 2.21
C ILE A 47 -3.85 3.09 2.02
N HIS A 48 -4.35 2.01 2.63
CA HIS A 48 -5.77 1.63 2.52
C HIS A 48 -6.72 2.54 3.32
N ARG A 49 -6.21 3.36 4.25
CA ARG A 49 -7.02 4.36 4.95
C ARG A 49 -7.13 5.66 4.15
N ILE A 50 -6.08 6.02 3.42
CA ILE A 50 -5.99 7.26 2.63
C ILE A 50 -6.63 7.07 1.26
N MET A 51 -6.34 5.95 0.60
CA MET A 51 -6.84 5.65 -0.75
C MET A 51 -7.75 4.43 -0.72
N SER A 52 -8.94 4.55 -1.33
CA SER A 52 -9.82 3.42 -1.57
C SER A 52 -9.22 2.47 -2.61
N ASN A 53 -9.75 1.25 -2.69
CA ASN A 53 -9.26 0.25 -3.65
C ASN A 53 -9.45 0.72 -5.10
N GLU A 54 -10.55 1.41 -5.37
CA GLU A 54 -10.86 1.99 -6.68
C GLU A 54 -9.85 3.09 -7.03
N HIS A 55 -9.55 4.00 -6.10
CA HIS A 55 -8.54 5.04 -6.30
C HIS A 55 -7.14 4.47 -6.52
N LEU A 56 -6.76 3.41 -5.79
CA LEU A 56 -5.49 2.69 -6.01
C LEU A 56 -5.44 2.07 -7.40
N ALA A 57 -6.50 1.40 -7.83
CA ALA A 57 -6.57 0.79 -9.15
C ALA A 57 -6.59 1.79 -10.30
N GLU A 58 -6.98 3.04 -10.08
CA GLU A 58 -7.05 4.07 -11.13
C GLU A 58 -5.79 4.94 -11.15
N ARG A 59 -5.33 5.41 -9.98
CA ARG A 59 -4.26 6.40 -9.84
C ARG A 59 -3.03 5.89 -9.11
N GLY A 60 -3.15 4.90 -8.23
CA GLY A 60 -2.08 4.39 -7.36
C GLY A 60 -1.35 3.14 -7.84
N LYS A 61 -1.28 2.91 -9.16
CA LYS A 61 -0.77 1.66 -9.75
C LYS A 61 0.74 1.42 -9.57
N THR A 62 1.49 2.45 -9.17
CA THR A 62 2.95 2.34 -8.95
C THR A 62 3.35 3.02 -7.64
N ILE A 63 4.53 2.68 -7.12
CA ILE A 63 5.09 3.35 -5.94
C ILE A 63 5.28 4.85 -6.18
N GLU A 64 5.75 5.23 -7.36
CA GLU A 64 5.96 6.63 -7.74
C GLU A 64 4.63 7.39 -7.73
N ALA A 65 3.53 6.75 -8.14
CA ALA A 65 2.22 7.35 -8.09
C ALA A 65 1.72 7.55 -6.65
N LEU A 66 1.94 6.57 -5.76
CA LEU A 66 1.65 6.72 -4.33
C LEU A 66 2.47 7.85 -3.70
N CYS A 67 3.74 7.98 -4.05
CA CYS A 67 4.62 9.02 -3.55
C CYS A 67 4.31 10.43 -4.10
N LYS A 68 3.48 10.54 -5.14
CA LYS A 68 3.00 11.84 -5.64
C LYS A 68 1.74 12.32 -4.93
N ASP A 69 1.05 11.44 -4.20
CA ASP A 69 -0.15 11.78 -3.46
C ASP A 69 0.21 12.57 -2.20
N GLU A 70 -0.42 13.73 -2.03
CA GLU A 70 -0.10 14.66 -0.94
C GLU A 70 -0.43 14.08 0.44
N ASP A 71 -1.49 13.29 0.56
CA ASP A 71 -1.89 12.73 1.85
C ASP A 71 -1.01 11.55 2.25
N ILE A 72 -0.56 10.76 1.26
CA ILE A 72 0.51 9.77 1.46
C ILE A 72 1.81 10.46 1.90
N LEU A 73 2.21 11.57 1.26
CA LEU A 73 3.42 12.32 1.64
C LEU A 73 3.34 12.90 3.06
N LYS A 74 2.18 13.44 3.46
CA LYS A 74 1.94 13.89 4.85
C LYS A 74 2.09 12.73 5.83
N TRP A 75 1.54 11.57 5.51
CA TRP A 75 1.71 10.37 6.33
C TRP A 75 3.17 9.95 6.44
N ILE A 76 3.90 9.88 5.33
CA ILE A 76 5.33 9.51 5.32
C ILE A 76 6.13 10.49 6.17
N THR A 77 5.89 11.78 6.04
CA THR A 77 6.57 12.83 6.82
C THR A 77 6.33 12.64 8.32
N PHE A 78 5.08 12.42 8.71
CA PHE A 78 4.74 12.09 10.10
C PHE A 78 5.42 10.79 10.57
N ALA A 79 5.35 9.73 9.78
CA ALA A 79 5.83 8.40 10.11
C ALA A 79 7.35 8.35 10.31
N ARG A 80 8.11 9.14 9.53
CA ARG A 80 9.57 9.24 9.64
C ARG A 80 10.03 9.78 11.00
N GLY A 81 9.23 10.62 11.65
CA GLY A 81 9.51 11.15 12.98
C GLY A 81 9.11 10.21 14.13
N GLN A 82 8.43 9.10 13.87
CA GLN A 82 7.93 8.22 14.91
C GLN A 82 8.97 7.20 15.35
N ARG A 83 9.10 7.02 16.67
CA ARG A 83 9.86 5.90 17.23
C ARG A 83 9.11 4.59 16.97
N THR A 84 9.80 3.64 16.37
CA THR A 84 9.26 2.29 16.17
C THR A 84 9.47 1.45 17.43
N SER A 85 8.61 0.47 17.64
CA SER A 85 8.78 -0.50 18.73
C SER A 85 10.09 -1.25 18.61
N ASP A 86 10.87 -1.30 19.68
CA ASP A 86 11.75 -2.44 19.87
C ASP A 86 10.90 -3.67 20.25
N LEU A 87 11.19 -4.81 19.63
CA LEU A 87 10.47 -6.08 19.86
C LEU A 87 10.58 -6.55 21.32
N LYS A 88 11.55 -6.05 22.11
CA LYS A 88 11.86 -6.54 23.47
C LYS A 88 11.09 -5.84 24.59
N THR A 89 10.69 -4.58 24.44
CA THR A 89 10.23 -3.75 25.58
C THR A 89 8.75 -3.39 25.58
N GLY A 90 7.99 -3.73 24.53
CA GLY A 90 6.52 -3.80 24.57
C GLY A 90 5.74 -2.51 24.91
N HIS A 91 6.40 -1.36 25.11
CA HIS A 91 5.74 -0.12 25.49
C HIS A 91 6.38 1.13 24.87
N HIS A 92 5.65 1.75 23.94
CA HIS A 92 5.88 3.09 23.41
C HIS A 92 4.58 3.54 22.74
N LYS A 93 4.22 4.82 22.86
CA LYS A 93 3.02 5.41 22.23
C LYS A 93 3.15 5.59 20.70
N GLY A 94 4.14 4.96 20.06
CA GLY A 94 4.47 5.11 18.62
C GLY A 94 3.61 4.25 17.69
N LEU A 95 4.02 4.19 16.41
CA LEU A 95 3.31 3.44 15.33
C LEU A 95 3.04 1.98 15.73
N LYS A 96 1.78 1.65 16.00
CA LYS A 96 1.35 0.30 16.41
C LYS A 96 1.13 -0.62 15.21
N TYR A 97 1.55 -1.87 15.33
CA TYR A 97 1.42 -2.93 14.32
C TYR A 97 0.04 -3.62 14.34
N ARG A 98 -1.08 -2.88 14.38
CA ARG A 98 -2.41 -3.51 14.38
C ARG A 98 -2.81 -3.93 12.95
N ARG A 99 -3.40 -5.12 12.80
CA ARG A 99 -3.94 -5.62 11.52
C ARG A 99 -5.20 -4.88 11.15
#